data_AF-A0A1J5MWX5-F1
#
_entry.id   AF-A0A1J5MWX5-F1
#
_cell.length_a   1.000
_cell.length_b   1.000
_cell.length_c   1.000
_cell.angle_alpha   90.00
_cell.angle_beta   90.00
_cell.angle_gamma   90.00
#
_symmetry.space_group_name_H-M   'P 1'
#
loop_
_entity.id
_entity.type
_entity.pdbx_description
1 polymer ?
#
loop_
_entity_poly.entity_id
_entity_poly.type
_entity_poly.pdbx_seq_one_letter_code
_entity_poly.pdbx_strand_id
1 'polypeptide(L)'
;MDIFTDSVPFFKMQGCGNDFVVIDNRELGIPEEAMADWAKAVCARAFGVCADGLFFLENADDPTLAYRWHFYNSDGSRAEMCGNASRCAAKLSHAIGLAPAEHAFGTDAGPIRAKVLLDGPDEGRVKVQLTPPLKTETDITLDVDGQPLTVHFTDTGVPHTVVFVDDVQKIDIMDLGPKLRYHAHFAPAGTNVNFAQVIDENTMLLRTYERGVEAETYACGTGAAATQLLAHTLGLTNDHADLTTTGNEVLTVFLENGTVYLQGAAELTFQGELYLKPLGLSL
;
A
#
# COMPACT_ATOMS: atom_id res chain seq x y z
N MET A 1 42.47 -7.07 0.81
CA MET A 1 41.39 -6.76 -0.14
C MET A 1 40.52 -5.76 0.58
N ASP A 2 40.34 -4.55 0.03
CA ASP A 2 39.48 -3.56 0.66
C ASP A 2 38.04 -4.06 0.62
N ILE A 3 37.37 -4.04 1.77
CA ILE A 3 35.99 -4.48 1.92
C ILE A 3 35.01 -3.32 1.69
N PHE A 4 35.51 -2.09 1.66
CA PHE A 4 34.75 -0.88 1.41
C PHE A 4 34.83 -0.54 -0.08
N THR A 5 33.88 -1.05 -0.85
CA THR A 5 33.77 -0.78 -2.31
C THR A 5 32.90 0.44 -2.58
N ASP A 6 32.65 0.73 -3.86
CA ASP A 6 31.61 1.68 -4.25
C ASP A 6 30.29 1.36 -3.54
N SER A 7 29.65 2.40 -3.02
CA SER A 7 28.41 2.31 -2.25
C SER A 7 27.37 3.31 -2.71
N VAL A 8 26.10 2.99 -2.42
CA VAL A 8 24.94 3.84 -2.69
C VAL A 8 24.12 4.03 -1.41
N PRO A 9 23.76 5.27 -1.04
CA PRO A 9 22.91 5.51 0.11
C PRO A 9 21.48 5.02 -0.15
N PHE A 10 20.82 4.56 0.90
CA PHE A 10 19.42 4.15 0.85
C PHE A 10 18.66 4.49 2.12
N PHE A 11 17.35 4.55 2.00
CA PHE A 11 16.41 4.66 3.11
C PHE A 11 15.57 3.39 3.21
N LYS A 12 15.35 2.90 4.43
CA LYS A 12 14.41 1.82 4.71
C LYS A 12 13.19 2.41 5.39
N MET A 13 12.02 2.23 4.79
CA MET A 13 10.76 2.76 5.32
C MET A 13 9.69 1.68 5.39
N GLN A 14 8.62 1.93 6.14
CA GLN A 14 7.43 1.08 6.14
C GLN A 14 6.14 1.89 6.22
N GLY A 15 5.09 1.39 5.57
CA GLY A 15 3.73 1.86 5.74
C GLY A 15 2.84 0.70 6.18
N CYS A 16 2.41 0.72 7.44
CA CYS A 16 1.57 -0.30 8.05
C CYS A 16 2.15 -1.74 7.97
N GLY A 17 3.46 -1.87 8.17
CA GLY A 17 4.18 -3.14 8.16
C GLY A 17 4.69 -3.59 6.79
N ASN A 18 4.16 -3.01 5.70
CA ASN A 18 4.70 -3.22 4.35
C ASN A 18 5.92 -2.32 4.15
N ASP A 19 7.08 -2.92 3.87
CA ASP A 19 8.36 -2.24 3.96
C ASP A 19 9.12 -2.11 2.63
N PHE A 20 9.87 -1.03 2.50
CA PHE A 20 10.48 -0.62 1.25
C PHE A 20 11.90 -0.12 1.45
N VAL A 21 12.76 -0.42 0.48
CA VAL A 21 14.00 0.33 0.29
C VAL A 21 13.72 1.46 -0.69
N VAL A 22 14.32 2.62 -0.45
CA VAL A 22 14.22 3.79 -1.31
C VAL A 22 15.60 4.29 -1.67
N ILE A 23 15.82 4.53 -2.97
CA ILE A 23 17.05 5.12 -3.50
C ILE A 23 16.69 6.45 -4.15
N ASP A 24 17.41 7.51 -3.77
CA ASP A 24 17.36 8.79 -4.48
C ASP A 24 18.25 8.69 -5.72
N ASN A 25 17.62 8.49 -6.89
CA ASN A 25 18.33 8.22 -8.15
C ASN A 25 18.62 9.49 -8.97
N ARG A 26 18.35 10.68 -8.42
CA ARG A 26 18.51 11.95 -9.16
C ARG A 26 19.95 12.23 -9.60
N GLU A 27 20.94 11.79 -8.81
CA GLU A 27 22.37 11.98 -9.10
C GLU A 27 23.09 10.66 -9.45
N LEU A 28 22.54 9.51 -9.05
CA LEU A 28 23.16 8.21 -9.24
C LEU A 28 23.06 7.69 -10.67
N GLY A 29 21.96 8.01 -11.37
CA GLY A 29 21.76 7.66 -12.78
C GLY A 29 21.64 6.15 -13.04
N ILE A 30 21.14 5.38 -12.07
CA ILE A 30 20.85 3.95 -12.26
C ILE A 30 19.79 3.82 -13.37
N PRO A 31 20.07 3.12 -14.47
CA PRO A 31 19.15 3.09 -15.61
C PRO A 31 17.97 2.14 -15.35
N GLU A 32 16.80 2.44 -15.92
CA GLU A 32 15.56 1.67 -15.69
C GLU A 32 15.72 0.17 -15.99
N GLU A 33 16.52 -0.20 -17.00
CA GLU A 33 16.79 -1.60 -17.36
C GLU A 33 17.53 -2.39 -16.26
N ALA A 34 18.24 -1.71 -15.35
CA ALA A 34 18.96 -2.34 -14.25
C ALA A 34 18.10 -2.42 -12.97
N MET A 35 17.10 -1.57 -12.82
CA MET A 35 16.35 -1.40 -11.56
C MET A 35 15.65 -2.69 -11.09
N ALA A 36 15.19 -3.54 -12.01
CA ALA A 36 14.59 -4.82 -11.66
C ALA A 36 15.59 -5.77 -10.96
N ASP A 37 16.85 -5.79 -11.39
CA ASP A 37 17.88 -6.62 -10.79
C ASP A 37 18.39 -6.01 -9.47
N TRP A 38 18.41 -4.68 -9.37
CA TRP A 38 18.60 -3.99 -8.09
C TRP A 38 17.54 -4.39 -7.08
N ALA A 39 16.25 -4.40 -7.46
CA ALA A 39 15.17 -4.80 -6.56
C ALA A 39 15.35 -6.21 -6.04
N LYS A 40 15.65 -7.19 -6.92
CA LYS A 40 15.92 -8.58 -6.51
C LYS A 40 17.09 -8.68 -5.54
N ALA A 41 18.21 -8.00 -5.83
CA ALA A 41 19.42 -8.07 -5.03
C ALA A 41 19.25 -7.40 -3.66
N VAL A 42 18.69 -6.19 -3.64
CA VAL A 42 18.50 -5.38 -2.43
C VAL A 42 17.41 -5.97 -1.53
N CYS A 43 16.31 -6.45 -2.10
CA CYS A 43 15.21 -7.03 -1.33
C CYS A 43 15.48 -8.47 -0.87
N ALA A 44 16.52 -9.13 -1.38
CA ALA A 44 16.83 -10.51 -1.00
C ALA A 44 17.09 -10.65 0.51
N ARG A 45 16.40 -11.60 1.14
CA ARG A 45 16.65 -11.96 2.54
C ARG A 45 18.08 -12.51 2.70
N ALA A 46 18.72 -12.17 3.81
CA ALA A 46 20.08 -12.58 4.20
C ALA A 46 21.24 -12.00 3.37
N PHE A 47 21.06 -11.75 2.08
CA PHE A 47 22.11 -11.23 1.20
C PHE A 47 21.96 -9.74 0.88
N GLY A 48 20.74 -9.21 0.97
CA GLY A 48 20.44 -7.78 0.85
C GLY A 48 19.91 -7.19 2.15
N VAL A 49 19.07 -6.17 2.01
CA VAL A 49 18.41 -5.45 3.11
C VAL A 49 17.18 -6.20 3.63
N CYS A 50 16.57 -7.06 2.81
CA CYS A 50 15.26 -7.70 3.04
C CYS A 50 14.12 -6.68 3.04
N ALA A 51 13.31 -6.62 1.99
CA ALA A 51 12.17 -5.71 1.87
C ALA A 51 11.09 -6.28 0.94
N ASP A 52 9.86 -5.81 1.09
CA ASP A 52 8.78 -6.18 0.16
C ASP A 52 8.97 -5.54 -1.23
N GLY A 53 9.68 -4.42 -1.31
CA GLY A 53 10.04 -3.80 -2.58
C GLY A 53 11.08 -2.69 -2.49
N LEU A 54 11.47 -2.20 -3.67
CA LEU A 54 12.44 -1.14 -3.88
C LEU A 54 11.83 -0.09 -4.81
N PHE A 55 11.90 1.19 -4.44
CA PHE A 55 11.59 2.26 -5.38
C PHE A 55 12.68 3.32 -5.48
N PHE A 56 12.82 3.85 -6.69
CA PHE A 56 13.77 4.91 -7.02
C PHE A 56 13.01 6.23 -7.16
N LEU A 57 13.56 7.31 -6.62
CA LEU A 57 13.06 8.67 -6.81
C LEU A 57 13.88 9.37 -7.89
N GLU A 58 13.22 9.88 -8.92
CA GLU A 58 13.84 10.56 -10.06
C GLU A 58 13.19 11.92 -10.33
N ASN A 59 13.91 12.77 -11.06
CA ASN A 59 13.33 14.00 -11.57
C ASN A 59 12.18 13.66 -12.53
N ALA A 60 11.07 14.39 -12.43
CA ALA A 60 9.98 14.26 -13.38
C ALA A 60 10.25 15.07 -14.65
N ASP A 61 9.88 14.54 -15.81
CA ASP A 61 9.86 15.29 -17.07
C ASP A 61 8.73 16.33 -17.10
N ASP A 62 7.62 16.05 -16.41
CA ASP A 62 6.47 16.94 -16.29
C ASP A 62 6.70 17.95 -15.15
N PRO A 63 6.76 19.27 -15.43
CA PRO A 63 7.03 20.29 -14.42
C PRO A 63 5.90 20.46 -13.38
N THR A 64 4.75 19.83 -13.60
CA THR A 64 3.65 19.81 -12.61
C THR A 64 3.84 18.75 -11.52
N LEU A 65 4.80 17.84 -11.70
CA LEU A 65 5.13 16.77 -10.76
C LEU A 65 6.46 17.08 -10.06
N ALA A 66 6.52 16.87 -8.74
CA ALA A 66 7.73 17.12 -7.96
C ALA A 66 8.85 16.11 -8.28
N TYR A 67 8.47 14.86 -8.56
CA TYR A 67 9.35 13.76 -8.92
C TYR A 67 8.53 12.66 -9.59
N ARG A 68 9.21 11.68 -10.18
CA ARG A 68 8.64 10.40 -10.59
C ARG A 68 9.28 9.30 -9.77
N TRP A 69 8.52 8.26 -9.47
CA TRP A 69 9.09 7.05 -8.89
C TRP A 69 9.18 5.90 -9.89
N HIS A 70 10.01 4.93 -9.54
CA HIS A 70 10.11 3.66 -10.24
C HIS A 70 10.01 2.54 -9.21
N PHE A 71 8.87 1.85 -9.14
CA PHE A 71 8.60 0.89 -8.08
C PHE A 71 8.66 -0.56 -8.57
N TYR A 72 9.45 -1.38 -7.88
CA TYR A 72 9.61 -2.80 -8.12
C TYR A 72 9.32 -3.61 -6.86
N ASN A 73 8.59 -4.71 -7.03
CA ASN A 73 8.43 -5.71 -5.98
C ASN A 73 9.76 -6.45 -5.72
N SER A 74 9.84 -7.17 -4.61
CA SER A 74 11.05 -7.94 -4.23
C SER A 74 11.53 -8.97 -5.26
N ASP A 75 10.64 -9.43 -6.15
CA ASP A 75 10.96 -10.35 -7.24
C ASP A 75 11.46 -9.64 -8.53
N GLY A 76 11.52 -8.31 -8.51
CA GLY A 76 11.89 -7.45 -9.64
C GLY A 76 10.76 -7.19 -10.64
N SER A 77 9.53 -7.62 -10.37
CA SER A 77 8.37 -7.21 -11.16
C SER A 77 8.04 -5.74 -10.93
N ARG A 78 7.63 -5.04 -12.00
CA ARG A 78 7.27 -3.62 -11.96
C ARG A 78 5.88 -3.45 -11.36
N ALA A 79 5.74 -2.54 -10.40
CA ALA A 79 4.48 -2.23 -9.74
C ALA A 79 4.00 -0.82 -10.12
N GLU A 80 2.74 -0.71 -10.54
CA GLU A 80 2.22 0.56 -11.04
C GLU A 80 1.93 1.57 -9.91
N MET A 81 1.41 1.08 -8.79
CA MET A 81 1.04 1.88 -7.63
C MET A 81 0.99 1.02 -6.36
N CYS A 82 1.33 1.62 -5.22
CA CYS A 82 1.07 1.04 -3.90
C CYS A 82 0.79 2.15 -2.89
N GLY A 83 -0.38 2.14 -2.25
CA GLY A 83 -0.79 3.19 -1.31
C GLY A 83 0.17 3.33 -0.12
N ASN A 84 0.77 2.24 0.36
CA ASN A 84 1.75 2.25 1.45
C ASN A 84 3.07 2.89 1.01
N ALA A 85 3.57 2.47 -0.16
CA ALA A 85 4.78 3.04 -0.75
C ALA A 85 4.58 4.53 -1.07
N SER A 86 3.40 4.94 -1.58
CA SER A 86 3.07 6.34 -1.87
C SER A 86 3.20 7.23 -0.63
N ARG A 87 2.77 6.75 0.55
CA ARG A 87 2.95 7.50 1.81
C ARG A 87 4.43 7.61 2.18
N CYS A 88 5.19 6.54 2.02
CA CYS A 88 6.64 6.54 2.27
C CYS A 88 7.37 7.51 1.34
N ALA A 89 7.08 7.45 0.04
CA ALA A 89 7.67 8.33 -0.97
C ALA A 89 7.37 9.80 -0.65
N ALA A 90 6.11 10.14 -0.38
CA ALA A 90 5.73 11.52 -0.08
C ALA A 90 6.41 12.05 1.21
N LYS A 91 6.48 11.24 2.28
CA LYS A 91 7.16 11.64 3.52
C LYS A 91 8.66 11.82 3.32
N LEU A 92 9.31 10.89 2.61
CA LEU A 92 10.75 10.96 2.34
C LEU A 92 11.09 12.14 1.44
N SER A 93 10.37 12.31 0.34
CA SER A 93 10.60 13.40 -0.61
C SER A 93 10.45 14.77 0.06
N HIS A 94 9.51 14.91 1.00
CA HIS A 94 9.45 16.10 1.83
C HIS A 94 10.67 16.24 2.75
N ALA A 95 11.02 15.17 3.47
CA ALA A 95 12.11 15.17 4.44
C ALA A 95 13.49 15.49 3.84
N ILE A 96 13.76 15.02 2.60
CA ILE A 96 15.04 15.29 1.90
C ILE A 96 15.01 16.58 1.06
N GLY A 97 13.94 17.37 1.15
CA GLY A 97 13.80 18.64 0.43
C GLY A 97 13.55 18.51 -1.07
N LEU A 98 13.13 17.32 -1.54
CA LEU A 98 12.75 17.07 -2.94
C LEU A 98 11.38 17.66 -3.28
N ALA A 99 10.45 17.68 -2.32
CA ALA A 99 9.08 18.17 -2.53
C ALA A 99 8.55 19.00 -1.35
N PRO A 100 7.64 19.96 -1.58
CA PRO A 100 6.88 20.59 -0.49
C PRO A 100 5.96 19.56 0.21
N ALA A 101 5.42 19.90 1.38
CA ALA A 101 4.59 18.98 2.15
C ALA A 101 3.32 18.53 1.40
N GLU A 102 2.75 19.39 0.57
CA GLU A 102 1.66 19.08 -0.34
C GLU A 102 2.17 19.14 -1.78
N HIS A 103 2.13 18.00 -2.49
CA HIS A 103 2.67 17.88 -3.84
C HIS A 103 1.99 16.77 -4.64
N ALA A 104 2.33 16.69 -5.93
CA ALA A 104 2.00 15.55 -6.78
C ALA A 104 3.28 14.91 -7.31
N PHE A 105 3.24 13.61 -7.56
CA PHE A 105 4.36 12.86 -8.13
C PHE A 105 3.88 11.83 -9.16
N GLY A 106 4.77 11.47 -10.09
CA GLY A 106 4.47 10.54 -11.16
C GLY A 106 4.62 9.08 -10.75
N THR A 107 3.63 8.26 -11.12
CA THR A 107 3.67 6.80 -11.02
C THR A 107 3.28 6.18 -12.35
N ASP A 108 3.43 4.87 -12.53
CA ASP A 108 2.97 4.22 -13.77
C ASP A 108 1.43 4.12 -13.83
N ALA A 109 0.74 4.30 -12.70
CA ALA A 109 -0.71 4.49 -12.65
C ALA A 109 -1.15 5.96 -12.91
N GLY A 110 -0.19 6.86 -13.20
CA GLY A 110 -0.41 8.29 -13.40
C GLY A 110 -0.05 9.15 -12.18
N PRO A 111 -0.37 10.46 -12.21
CA PRO A 111 -0.08 11.39 -11.12
C PRO A 111 -0.84 11.05 -9.83
N ILE A 112 -0.13 11.05 -8.71
CA ILE A 112 -0.69 10.86 -7.36
C ILE A 112 -0.46 12.13 -6.54
N ARG A 113 -1.52 12.62 -5.88
CA ARG A 113 -1.42 13.72 -4.91
C ARG A 113 -1.12 13.19 -3.53
N ALA A 114 -0.27 13.90 -2.80
CA ALA A 114 0.08 13.58 -1.43
C ALA A 114 0.20 14.83 -0.56
N LYS A 115 -0.10 14.65 0.72
CA LYS A 115 0.05 15.68 1.75
C LYS A 115 0.63 15.07 3.01
N VAL A 116 1.81 15.53 3.40
CA VAL A 116 2.43 15.26 4.70
C VAL A 116 1.83 16.22 5.72
N LEU A 117 1.29 15.68 6.81
CA LEU A 117 0.69 16.49 7.88
C LEU A 117 1.77 16.91 8.87
N LEU A 118 1.96 18.22 9.00
CA LEU A 118 3.07 18.82 9.76
C LEU A 118 2.66 19.32 11.15
N ASP A 119 1.36 19.41 11.42
CA ASP A 119 0.83 19.92 12.67
C ASP A 119 -0.51 19.26 13.02
N GLY A 120 -0.94 19.47 14.27
CA GLY A 120 -2.23 18.98 14.77
C GLY A 120 -2.20 17.51 15.24
N PRO A 121 -3.39 16.92 15.49
CA PRO A 121 -3.49 15.56 16.04
C PRO A 121 -2.98 14.46 15.10
N ASP A 122 -2.85 14.76 13.81
CA ASP A 122 -2.40 13.83 12.77
C ASP A 122 -0.95 14.10 12.30
N GLU A 123 -0.18 14.90 13.05
CA GLU A 123 1.22 15.21 12.74
C GLU A 123 2.02 13.93 12.44
N GLY A 124 2.77 13.95 11.34
CA GLY A 124 3.60 12.82 10.89
C GLY A 124 2.87 11.79 10.04
N ARG A 125 1.53 11.84 9.93
CA ARG A 125 0.75 11.02 8.99
C ARG A 125 0.79 11.63 7.58
N VAL A 126 0.50 10.79 6.59
CA VAL A 126 0.49 11.20 5.18
C VAL A 126 -0.84 10.81 4.55
N LYS A 127 -1.50 11.78 3.92
CA LYS A 127 -2.69 11.59 3.10
C LYS A 127 -2.28 11.45 1.63
N VAL A 128 -2.62 10.34 0.99
CA VAL A 128 -2.33 10.06 -0.42
C VAL A 128 -3.60 9.76 -1.19
N GLN A 129 -3.65 10.23 -2.42
CA GLN A 129 -4.69 9.86 -3.37
C GLN A 129 -4.51 8.39 -3.79
N LEU A 130 -5.61 7.64 -3.85
CA LEU A 130 -5.66 6.32 -4.45
C LEU A 130 -6.21 6.35 -5.87
N THR A 131 -5.96 5.29 -6.62
CA THR A 131 -6.59 5.07 -7.93
C THR A 131 -8.10 4.93 -7.77
N PRO A 132 -8.90 5.48 -8.70
CA PRO A 132 -10.35 5.32 -8.67
C PRO A 132 -10.76 3.84 -8.71
N PRO A 133 -11.83 3.44 -8.00
CA PRO A 133 -12.37 2.09 -8.09
C PRO A 133 -12.91 1.81 -9.50
N LEU A 134 -12.61 0.61 -10.03
CA LEU A 134 -12.98 0.19 -11.38
C LEU A 134 -14.35 -0.47 -11.44
N LYS A 135 -14.72 -1.20 -10.38
CA LYS A 135 -15.97 -1.96 -10.28
C LYS A 135 -16.44 -1.96 -8.84
N THR A 136 -17.75 -1.86 -8.64
CA THR A 136 -18.40 -1.99 -7.33
C THR A 136 -19.70 -2.77 -7.48
N GLU A 137 -19.89 -3.76 -6.62
CA GLU A 137 -21.08 -4.61 -6.54
C GLU A 137 -21.45 -4.82 -5.06
N THR A 138 -22.72 -4.65 -4.72
CA THR A 138 -23.24 -4.83 -3.35
C THR A 138 -24.21 -6.00 -3.28
N ASP A 139 -24.43 -6.53 -2.08
CA ASP A 139 -25.49 -7.50 -1.78
C ASP A 139 -25.36 -8.82 -2.56
N ILE A 140 -24.11 -9.21 -2.84
CA ILE A 140 -23.80 -10.49 -3.48
C ILE A 140 -24.04 -11.60 -2.44
N THR A 141 -24.95 -12.52 -2.73
CA THR A 141 -25.13 -13.72 -1.90
C THR A 141 -24.26 -14.84 -2.44
N LEU A 142 -23.30 -15.31 -1.64
CA LEU A 142 -22.44 -16.46 -1.94
C LEU A 142 -22.88 -17.67 -1.12
N ASP A 143 -22.68 -18.87 -1.67
CA ASP A 143 -22.78 -20.12 -0.90
C ASP A 143 -21.39 -20.46 -0.35
N VAL A 144 -21.24 -20.47 0.97
CA VAL A 144 -20.00 -20.85 1.65
C VAL A 144 -20.32 -22.03 2.56
N ASP A 145 -19.87 -23.20 2.17
CA ASP A 145 -20.16 -24.49 2.84
C ASP A 145 -21.68 -24.75 3.03
N GLY A 146 -22.50 -24.41 2.03
CA GLY A 146 -23.95 -24.59 2.09
C GLY A 146 -24.69 -23.56 2.95
N GLN A 147 -24.01 -22.50 3.39
CA GLN A 147 -24.62 -21.37 4.09
C GLN A 147 -24.57 -20.10 3.21
N PRO A 148 -25.67 -19.36 3.08
CA PRO A 148 -25.65 -18.09 2.37
C PRO A 148 -24.88 -17.04 3.16
N LEU A 149 -23.93 -16.37 2.51
CA LEU A 149 -23.17 -15.25 3.06
C LEU A 149 -23.30 -14.05 2.13
N THR A 150 -23.78 -12.93 2.67
CA THR A 150 -23.80 -11.65 1.95
C THR A 150 -22.41 -11.03 1.97
N VAL A 151 -21.93 -10.66 0.80
CA VAL A 151 -20.66 -9.98 0.61
C VAL A 151 -20.83 -8.79 -0.34
N HIS A 152 -19.85 -7.90 -0.30
CA HIS A 152 -19.77 -6.75 -1.18
C HIS A 152 -18.40 -6.78 -1.87
N PHE A 153 -18.30 -6.25 -3.07
CA PHE A 153 -17.10 -6.31 -3.88
C PHE A 153 -16.76 -4.95 -4.44
N THR A 154 -15.48 -4.60 -4.42
CA THR A 154 -14.96 -3.50 -5.21
C THR A 154 -13.54 -3.78 -5.67
N ASP A 155 -13.19 -3.25 -6.83
CA ASP A 155 -11.84 -3.30 -7.38
C ASP A 155 -11.23 -1.91 -7.28
N THR A 156 -10.30 -1.70 -6.35
CA THR A 156 -9.58 -0.42 -6.15
C THR A 156 -8.26 -0.38 -6.91
N GLY A 157 -8.13 -1.15 -7.99
CA GLY A 157 -6.87 -1.50 -8.68
C GLY A 157 -6.43 -2.93 -8.36
N VAL A 158 -6.93 -3.49 -7.24
CA VAL A 158 -6.90 -4.91 -6.91
C VAL A 158 -8.28 -5.32 -6.36
N PRO A 159 -8.71 -6.57 -6.59
CA PRO A 159 -10.03 -7.05 -6.15
C PRO A 159 -10.11 -7.19 -4.63
N HIS A 160 -11.17 -6.63 -4.04
CA HIS A 160 -11.49 -6.72 -2.62
C HIS A 160 -12.95 -7.13 -2.41
N THR A 161 -13.14 -8.16 -1.61
CA THR A 161 -14.45 -8.58 -1.09
C THR A 161 -14.54 -8.17 0.37
N VAL A 162 -15.65 -7.54 0.76
CA VAL A 162 -15.91 -7.04 2.11
C VAL A 162 -17.12 -7.77 2.68
N VAL A 163 -16.98 -8.27 3.90
CA VAL A 163 -18.05 -8.85 4.70
C VAL A 163 -18.23 -7.99 5.94
N PHE A 164 -19.39 -7.34 6.08
CA PHE A 164 -19.73 -6.61 7.29
C PHE A 164 -20.27 -7.60 8.34
N VAL A 165 -19.68 -7.58 9.54
CA VAL A 165 -19.98 -8.51 10.63
C VAL A 165 -20.18 -7.76 11.94
N ASP A 166 -20.92 -8.37 12.87
CA ASP A 166 -21.18 -7.75 14.18
C ASP A 166 -19.94 -7.70 15.09
N ASP A 167 -19.05 -8.69 14.96
CA ASP A 167 -17.85 -8.83 15.79
C ASP A 167 -16.71 -9.47 15.01
N VAL A 168 -15.75 -8.65 14.57
CA VAL A 168 -14.59 -9.15 13.80
C VAL A 168 -13.67 -10.05 14.63
N GLN A 169 -13.71 -10.00 15.96
CA GLN A 169 -12.85 -10.84 16.82
C GLN A 169 -13.35 -12.28 16.88
N LYS A 170 -14.63 -12.53 16.56
CA LYS A 170 -15.21 -13.88 16.51
C LYS A 170 -14.98 -14.60 15.17
N ILE A 171 -14.46 -13.91 14.17
CA ILE A 171 -14.24 -14.48 12.84
C ILE A 171 -12.98 -15.36 12.85
N ASP A 172 -13.15 -16.63 12.47
CA ASP A 172 -12.03 -17.47 12.06
C ASP A 172 -11.62 -17.11 10.63
N ILE A 173 -10.74 -16.11 10.53
CA ILE A 173 -10.28 -15.59 9.25
C ILE A 173 -9.46 -16.62 8.45
N MET A 174 -8.80 -17.56 9.15
CA MET A 174 -8.00 -18.59 8.49
C MET A 174 -8.87 -19.71 7.93
N ASP A 175 -10.11 -19.84 8.39
CA ASP A 175 -11.12 -20.69 7.77
C ASP A 175 -11.90 -19.97 6.65
N LEU A 176 -12.50 -18.81 6.93
CA LEU A 176 -13.37 -18.12 5.96
C LEU A 176 -12.60 -17.37 4.87
N GLY A 177 -11.40 -16.86 5.18
CA GLY A 177 -10.56 -16.11 4.24
C GLY A 177 -10.26 -16.90 2.97
N PRO A 178 -9.66 -18.10 3.04
CA PRO A 178 -9.40 -18.93 1.86
C PRO A 178 -10.67 -19.27 1.05
N LYS A 179 -11.79 -19.56 1.74
CA LYS A 179 -13.06 -19.92 1.08
C LYS A 179 -13.58 -18.79 0.20
N LEU A 180 -13.50 -17.55 0.68
CA LEU A 180 -13.89 -16.36 -0.07
C LEU A 180 -12.83 -15.98 -1.12
N ARG A 181 -11.55 -16.02 -0.76
CA ARG A 181 -10.39 -15.71 -1.62
C ARG A 181 -10.42 -16.51 -2.94
N TYR A 182 -10.84 -17.76 -2.88
CA TYR A 182 -10.90 -18.70 -3.99
C TYR A 182 -12.33 -19.03 -4.45
N HIS A 183 -13.35 -18.32 -3.94
CA HIS A 183 -14.73 -18.59 -4.32
C HIS A 183 -14.92 -18.42 -5.84
N ALA A 184 -15.70 -19.31 -6.46
CA ALA A 184 -15.86 -19.36 -7.93
C ALA A 184 -16.39 -18.05 -8.53
N HIS A 185 -17.14 -17.26 -7.76
CA HIS A 185 -17.62 -15.93 -8.15
C HIS A 185 -16.48 -14.96 -8.49
N PHE A 186 -15.32 -15.09 -7.82
CA PHE A 186 -14.16 -14.21 -8.02
C PHE A 186 -13.09 -14.83 -8.94
N ALA A 187 -13.36 -16.01 -9.50
CA ALA A 187 -12.41 -16.67 -10.40
C ALA A 187 -12.23 -15.88 -11.72
N PRO A 188 -11.06 -15.99 -12.38
CA PRO A 188 -9.89 -16.79 -11.99
C PRO A 188 -8.92 -16.08 -11.04
N ALA A 189 -8.98 -14.75 -10.93
CA ALA A 189 -8.00 -13.97 -10.16
C ALA A 189 -8.17 -14.09 -8.64
N GLY A 190 -9.40 -14.39 -8.19
CA GLY A 190 -9.85 -14.34 -6.82
C GLY A 190 -9.83 -12.93 -6.24
N THR A 191 -9.82 -12.80 -4.92
CA THR A 191 -10.03 -11.52 -4.23
C THR A 191 -9.27 -11.44 -2.90
N ASN A 192 -8.88 -10.26 -2.48
CA ASN A 192 -8.55 -10.02 -1.07
C ASN A 192 -9.85 -10.07 -0.24
N VAL A 193 -9.81 -10.58 0.98
CA VAL A 193 -11.00 -10.75 1.81
C VAL A 193 -10.89 -9.87 3.04
N ASN A 194 -11.83 -8.95 3.21
CA ASN A 194 -11.90 -8.01 4.30
C ASN A 194 -13.12 -8.33 5.18
N PHE A 195 -12.91 -8.45 6.47
CA PHE A 195 -13.98 -8.52 7.46
C PHE A 195 -14.00 -7.22 8.24
N ALA A 196 -15.14 -6.54 8.21
CA ALA A 196 -15.29 -5.21 8.79
C ALA A 196 -16.41 -5.20 9.83
N GLN A 197 -16.15 -4.55 10.96
CA GLN A 197 -17.18 -4.26 11.97
C GLN A 197 -17.36 -2.74 12.03
N VAL A 198 -18.58 -2.28 11.78
CA VAL A 198 -18.95 -0.87 11.91
C VAL A 198 -19.20 -0.58 13.39
N ILE A 199 -18.42 0.32 13.96
CA ILE A 199 -18.54 0.75 15.35
C ILE A 199 -19.47 1.96 15.44
N ASP A 200 -19.26 2.92 14.55
CA ASP A 200 -20.12 4.09 14.34
C ASP A 200 -19.93 4.63 12.91
N GLU A 201 -20.56 5.76 12.59
CA GLU A 201 -20.56 6.33 11.24
C GLU A 201 -19.18 6.80 10.75
N ASN A 202 -18.16 6.88 11.62
CA ASN A 202 -16.80 7.30 11.27
C ASN A 202 -15.73 6.31 11.76
N THR A 203 -16.10 5.15 12.31
CA THR A 203 -15.14 4.22 12.93
C THR A 203 -15.46 2.78 12.57
N MET A 204 -14.45 2.05 12.09
CA MET A 204 -14.56 0.61 11.80
C MET A 204 -13.33 -0.16 12.30
N LEU A 205 -13.55 -1.45 12.58
CA LEU A 205 -12.46 -2.42 12.74
C LEU A 205 -12.32 -3.23 11.46
N LEU A 206 -11.10 -3.51 11.04
CA LEU A 206 -10.80 -4.19 9.79
C LEU A 206 -9.79 -5.32 9.99
N ARG A 207 -10.12 -6.51 9.50
CA ARG A 207 -9.21 -7.65 9.36
C ARG A 207 -9.15 -8.07 7.90
N THR A 208 -7.95 -8.32 7.38
CA THR A 208 -7.76 -8.64 5.95
C THR A 208 -7.01 -9.96 5.80
N TYR A 209 -7.58 -10.89 5.04
CA TYR A 209 -6.88 -12.02 4.46
C TYR A 209 -6.41 -11.65 3.06
N GLU A 210 -5.11 -11.62 2.85
CA GLU A 210 -4.51 -10.98 1.68
C GLU A 210 -4.10 -11.99 0.61
N ARG A 211 -4.53 -11.72 -0.63
CA ARG A 211 -4.17 -12.48 -1.81
C ARG A 211 -2.67 -12.42 -2.03
N GLY A 212 -2.04 -13.57 -2.26
CA GLY A 212 -0.60 -13.67 -2.52
C GLY A 212 0.25 -13.82 -1.25
N VAL A 213 -0.23 -13.31 -0.10
CA VAL A 213 0.30 -13.65 1.22
C VAL A 213 -0.36 -14.92 1.75
N GLU A 214 -1.65 -15.10 1.44
CA GLU A 214 -2.48 -16.24 1.83
C GLU A 214 -2.54 -16.43 3.36
N ALA A 215 -2.62 -15.31 4.06
CA ALA A 215 -2.76 -15.21 5.51
C ALA A 215 -3.43 -13.88 5.90
N GLU A 216 -3.77 -13.74 7.19
CA GLU A 216 -4.13 -12.45 7.76
C GLU A 216 -2.91 -11.51 7.78
N THR A 217 -3.07 -10.30 7.27
CA THR A 217 -2.04 -9.26 7.28
C THR A 217 -2.34 -8.18 8.31
N TYR A 218 -1.29 -7.48 8.76
CA TYR A 218 -1.43 -6.43 9.78
C TYR A 218 -2.24 -5.22 9.30
N ALA A 219 -2.18 -4.91 8.02
CA ALA A 219 -2.94 -3.84 7.41
C ALA A 219 -2.96 -3.98 5.89
N CYS A 220 -4.04 -3.51 5.26
CA CYS A 220 -4.14 -3.42 3.81
C CYS A 220 -4.79 -2.08 3.44
N GLY A 221 -4.00 -1.17 2.85
CA GLY A 221 -4.46 0.18 2.52
C GLY A 221 -5.59 0.21 1.48
N THR A 222 -5.47 -0.61 0.43
CA THR A 222 -6.53 -0.77 -0.59
C THR A 222 -7.74 -1.51 -0.01
N GLY A 223 -7.54 -2.43 0.93
CA GLY A 223 -8.61 -3.10 1.67
C GLY A 223 -9.41 -2.13 2.55
N ALA A 224 -8.73 -1.18 3.22
CA ALA A 224 -9.37 -0.13 3.98
C ALA A 224 -10.18 0.82 3.07
N ALA A 225 -9.60 1.21 1.94
CA ALA A 225 -10.27 2.04 0.94
C ALA A 225 -11.53 1.36 0.38
N ALA A 226 -11.42 0.08 0.01
CA ALA A 226 -12.53 -0.75 -0.45
C ALA A 226 -13.64 -0.85 0.61
N THR A 227 -13.26 -1.08 1.87
CA THR A 227 -14.19 -1.19 3.00
C THR A 227 -14.96 0.10 3.23
N GLN A 228 -14.28 1.24 3.29
CA GLN A 228 -14.95 2.54 3.47
C GLN A 228 -15.82 2.93 2.29
N LEU A 229 -15.38 2.69 1.06
CA LEU A 229 -16.19 2.93 -0.14
C LEU A 229 -17.50 2.13 -0.09
N LEU A 230 -17.43 0.85 0.25
CA LEU A 230 -18.59 -0.03 0.34
C LEU A 230 -19.49 0.32 1.53
N ALA A 231 -18.91 0.62 2.69
CA ALA A 231 -19.66 1.04 3.88
C ALA A 231 -20.46 2.32 3.59
N HIS A 232 -19.83 3.32 2.97
CA HIS A 232 -20.50 4.55 2.58
C HIS A 232 -21.58 4.31 1.53
N THR A 233 -21.31 3.46 0.52
CA THR A 233 -22.29 3.11 -0.52
C THR A 233 -23.55 2.46 0.07
N LEU A 234 -23.40 1.70 1.15
CA LEU A 234 -24.49 1.05 1.88
C LEU A 234 -25.15 1.96 2.93
N GLY A 235 -24.66 3.20 3.12
CA GLY A 235 -25.16 4.14 4.12
C GLY A 235 -24.78 3.78 5.56
N LEU A 236 -23.70 3.00 5.76
CA LEU A 236 -23.21 2.59 7.07
C LEU A 236 -22.25 3.61 7.70
N THR A 237 -21.59 4.42 6.87
CA THR A 237 -20.61 5.42 7.29
C THR A 237 -20.78 6.74 6.53
N ASN A 238 -20.21 7.81 7.08
CA ASN A 238 -20.08 9.11 6.41
C ASN A 238 -19.06 9.04 5.26
N ASP A 239 -18.73 10.19 4.68
CA ASP A 239 -17.74 10.31 3.61
C ASP A 239 -16.29 10.05 4.07
N HIS A 240 -16.06 9.87 5.36
CA HIS A 240 -14.78 9.46 5.91
C HIS A 240 -14.96 8.47 7.06
N ALA A 241 -13.96 7.62 7.29
CA ALA A 241 -13.90 6.77 8.46
C ALA A 241 -12.45 6.41 8.84
N ASP A 242 -12.23 6.21 10.13
CA ASP A 242 -11.05 5.61 10.73
C ASP A 242 -11.21 4.09 10.80
N LEU A 243 -10.30 3.37 10.16
CA LEU A 243 -10.25 1.91 10.14
C LEU A 243 -9.07 1.43 10.97
N THR A 244 -9.36 0.81 12.12
CA THR A 244 -8.33 0.16 12.94
C THR A 244 -8.05 -1.24 12.40
N THR A 245 -6.83 -1.50 11.97
CA THR A 245 -6.43 -2.78 11.38
C THR A 245 -5.90 -3.76 12.44
N THR A 246 -5.70 -5.03 12.07
CA THR A 246 -5.11 -6.08 12.94
C THR A 246 -3.77 -5.66 13.57
N GLY A 247 -2.97 -4.86 12.88
CA GLY A 247 -1.71 -4.29 13.36
C GLY A 247 -1.86 -3.16 14.40
N ASN A 248 -3.09 -2.80 14.78
CA ASN A 248 -3.44 -1.61 15.59
C ASN A 248 -3.10 -0.26 14.93
N GLU A 249 -2.90 -0.26 13.62
CA GLU A 249 -2.76 0.97 12.85
C GLU A 249 -4.15 1.55 12.55
N VAL A 250 -4.28 2.88 12.62
CA VAL A 250 -5.49 3.58 12.18
C VAL A 250 -5.26 4.17 10.79
N LEU A 251 -6.01 3.65 9.82
CA LEU A 251 -6.08 4.16 8.46
C LEU A 251 -7.33 5.01 8.30
N THR A 252 -7.18 6.30 8.01
CA THR A 252 -8.31 7.18 7.74
C THR A 252 -8.56 7.22 6.24
N VAL A 253 -9.76 6.86 5.79
CA VAL A 253 -10.14 6.91 4.38
C VAL A 253 -11.14 8.03 4.17
N PHE A 254 -10.91 8.87 3.17
CA PHE A 254 -11.79 9.96 2.76
C PHE A 254 -12.33 9.72 1.34
N LEU A 255 -13.61 10.03 1.14
CA LEU A 255 -14.32 9.97 -0.14
C LEU A 255 -14.66 11.39 -0.58
N GLU A 256 -13.74 12.04 -1.29
CA GLU A 256 -13.85 13.46 -1.64
C GLU A 256 -14.11 13.64 -3.14
N ASN A 257 -15.30 14.10 -3.50
CA ASN A 257 -15.66 14.39 -4.91
C ASN A 257 -15.36 13.22 -5.87
N GLY A 258 -15.65 11.98 -5.45
CA GLY A 258 -15.38 10.77 -6.22
C GLY A 258 -13.91 10.32 -6.23
N THR A 259 -13.06 10.96 -5.44
CA THR A 259 -11.66 10.56 -5.23
C THR A 259 -11.50 9.92 -3.85
N VAL A 260 -10.80 8.79 -3.80
CA VAL A 260 -10.47 8.12 -2.54
C VAL A 260 -9.10 8.58 -2.07
N TYR A 261 -9.01 9.03 -0.83
CA TYR A 261 -7.74 9.32 -0.16
C TYR A 261 -7.53 8.39 1.02
N LEU A 262 -6.30 7.95 1.19
CA LEU A 262 -5.86 7.14 2.31
C LEU A 262 -4.86 7.94 3.13
N GLN A 263 -5.15 8.09 4.42
CA GLN A 263 -4.25 8.70 5.41
C GLN A 263 -3.81 7.64 6.41
N GLY A 264 -2.51 7.61 6.68
CA GLY A 264 -1.91 6.67 7.62
C GLY A 264 -0.47 7.04 7.93
N ALA A 265 0.17 6.29 8.84
CA ALA A 265 1.58 6.49 9.11
C ALA A 265 2.46 6.00 7.94
N ALA A 266 3.67 6.53 7.93
CA ALA A 266 4.79 6.06 7.13
C ALA A 266 6.04 6.33 7.95
N GLU A 267 6.84 5.32 8.24
CA GLU A 267 7.96 5.44 9.18
C GLU A 267 9.28 5.17 8.49
N LEU A 268 10.27 6.04 8.74
CA LEU A 268 11.66 5.77 8.40
C LEU A 268 12.23 4.84 9.47
N THR A 269 12.52 3.60 9.09
CA THR A 269 13.05 2.59 10.01
C THR A 269 14.55 2.79 10.22
N PHE A 270 15.31 2.94 9.13
CA PHE A 270 16.74 3.26 9.16
C PHE A 270 17.23 3.77 7.80
N GLN A 271 18.47 4.25 7.74
CA GLN A 271 19.18 4.57 6.50
C GLN A 271 20.59 3.97 6.55
N GLY A 272 21.20 3.75 5.39
CA GLY A 272 22.53 3.15 5.30
C GLY A 272 23.14 3.23 3.91
N GLU A 273 24.20 2.45 3.70
CA GLU A 273 24.95 2.36 2.44
C GLU A 273 24.90 0.93 1.90
N LEU A 274 24.61 0.77 0.61
CA LEU A 274 24.67 -0.48 -0.13
C LEU A 274 26.03 -0.62 -0.80
N TYR A 275 26.87 -1.55 -0.34
CA TYR A 275 28.09 -1.89 -1.08
C TYR A 275 27.72 -2.71 -2.32
N LEU A 276 28.03 -2.20 -3.51
CA LEU A 276 27.50 -2.73 -4.77
C LEU A 276 28.09 -4.09 -5.15
N LYS A 277 29.40 -4.26 -4.95
CA LYS A 277 30.11 -5.49 -5.35
C LYS A 277 29.58 -6.75 -4.65
N PRO A 278 29.37 -6.79 -3.31
CA PRO A 278 28.75 -7.95 -2.65
C PRO A 278 27.33 -8.26 -3.12
N LEU A 279 26.58 -7.25 -3.58
CA LEU A 279 25.24 -7.40 -4.12
C LEU A 279 25.22 -7.79 -5.61
N GLY A 280 26.39 -7.82 -6.26
CA GLY A 280 26.49 -8.07 -7.70
C GLY A 280 25.95 -6.92 -8.56
N LEU A 281 25.95 -5.70 -8.01
CA LEU A 281 25.43 -4.50 -8.66
C LEU A 281 26.57 -3.59 -9.14
N SER A 282 26.23 -2.70 -10.08
CA SER A 282 27.06 -1.60 -10.55
C SER A 282 26.18 -0.40 -10.90
N LEU A 283 26.78 0.80 -10.89
CA LEU A 283 26.21 2.02 -11.48
C LEU A 283 26.38 2.02 -12.99
#